data_AF-A0A352K0M8-F1
#
_entry.id   AF-A0A352K0M8-F1
#
_cell.length_a   1.000
_cell.length_b   1.000
_cell.length_c   1.000
_cell.angle_alpha   90.00
_cell.angle_beta   90.00
_cell.angle_gamma   90.00
#
_symmetry.space_group_name_H-M   'P 1'
#
loop_
_entity.id
_entity.type
_entity.pdbx_description
1 polymer ?
#
loop_
_entity_poly.entity_id
_entity_poly.type
_entity_poly.pdbx_seq_one_letter_code
_entity_poly.pdbx_strand_id
1 'polypeptide(L)'
;MIWIGLSLFATALSVEALAASPLDDPEFATRDSRNWVVMVTQPTCSFCTRLENEILQPLRASGQFEHQVRFTTVDIGAASPLVDFDGSRTTTIQFADRYQGFGTPTLLFLSPEG
;
A
#
# COMPACT_ATOMS: atom_id res chain seq x y z
N MET A 1 -2.57 36.25 50.03
CA MET A 1 -2.24 36.17 48.60
C MET A 1 -1.31 34.98 48.36
N ILE A 2 -1.82 33.75 48.45
CA ILE A 2 -1.07 32.55 48.04
C ILE A 2 -2.07 31.71 47.25
N TRP A 3 -1.93 31.77 45.93
CA TRP A 3 -2.79 31.10 44.96
C TRP A 3 -2.17 29.72 44.70
N ILE A 4 -2.61 28.70 45.44
CA ILE A 4 -2.20 27.31 45.17
C ILE A 4 -3.08 26.84 44.01
N GLY A 5 -2.54 27.00 42.81
CA GLY A 5 -3.12 26.52 41.57
C GLY A 5 -3.17 25.00 41.55
N LEU A 6 -4.37 24.49 41.31
CA LEU A 6 -4.72 23.10 41.15
C LEU A 6 -4.07 22.53 39.88
N SER A 7 -2.97 21.80 40.00
CA SER A 7 -2.41 21.05 38.87
C SER A 7 -3.16 19.74 38.67
N LEU A 8 -4.19 19.76 37.81
CA LEU A 8 -4.69 18.55 37.15
C LEU A 8 -3.64 18.09 36.13
N PHE A 9 -2.85 17.08 36.48
CA PHE A 9 -2.12 16.31 35.47
C PHE A 9 -3.13 15.45 34.71
N ALA A 10 -3.62 15.95 33.59
CA ALA A 10 -4.36 15.15 32.62
C ALA A 10 -3.36 14.24 31.91
N THR A 11 -3.32 12.95 32.27
CA THR A 11 -2.60 11.93 31.52
C THR A 11 -3.32 11.73 30.19
N ALA A 12 -2.74 12.27 29.11
CA ALA A 12 -3.13 11.89 27.77
C ALA A 12 -2.73 10.42 27.55
N LEU A 13 -3.72 9.52 27.51
CA LEU A 13 -3.51 8.18 26.95
C LEU A 13 -3.32 8.36 25.43
N SER A 14 -2.11 8.07 24.94
CA SER A 14 -1.88 7.89 23.51
C SER A 14 -2.63 6.64 23.06
N VAL A 15 -3.74 6.82 22.36
CA VAL A 15 -4.37 5.75 21.58
C VAL A 15 -3.49 5.56 20.35
N GLU A 16 -2.61 4.56 20.37
CA GLU A 16 -2.08 4.00 19.13
C GLU A 16 -3.26 3.34 18.42
N ALA A 17 -3.94 4.12 17.57
CA ALA A 17 -4.78 3.54 16.56
C ALA A 17 -3.88 2.58 15.77
N LEU A 18 -4.28 1.32 15.63
CA LEU A 18 -3.80 0.47 14.55
C LEU A 18 -4.25 1.15 13.25
N ALA A 19 -3.55 2.20 12.84
CA ALA A 19 -3.69 2.75 11.51
C ALA A 19 -3.38 1.58 10.58
N ALA A 20 -4.30 1.30 9.64
CA ALA A 20 -4.02 0.32 8.60
C ALA A 20 -2.65 0.67 8.01
N SER A 21 -1.72 -0.29 8.01
CA SER A 21 -0.37 -0.04 7.52
C SER A 21 -0.48 0.52 6.10
N PRO A 22 0.10 1.71 5.82
CA PRO A 22 -0.17 2.41 4.58
C PRO A 22 0.28 1.59 3.37
N LEU A 23 -0.46 1.73 2.27
CA LEU A 23 0.00 1.31 0.95
C LEU A 23 0.89 2.41 0.37
N ASP A 24 1.94 2.02 -0.35
CA ASP A 24 2.69 2.94 -1.17
C ASP A 24 1.88 3.33 -2.40
N ASP A 25 1.99 4.59 -2.83
CA ASP A 25 1.48 5.00 -4.14
C ASP A 25 2.26 4.27 -5.26
N PRO A 26 1.61 3.90 -6.38
CA PRO A 26 2.23 3.15 -7.48
C PRO A 26 3.15 4.05 -8.34
N GLU A 27 4.13 4.66 -7.71
CA GLU A 27 5.16 5.49 -8.34
C GLU A 27 6.33 4.64 -8.86
N PHE A 28 6.08 3.84 -9.90
CA PHE A 28 7.05 2.87 -10.42
C PHE A 28 8.32 3.51 -11.02
N ALA A 29 8.22 4.73 -11.54
CA ALA A 29 9.36 5.47 -12.10
C ALA A 29 10.31 6.06 -11.04
N THR A 30 9.90 6.10 -9.76
CA THR A 30 10.74 6.61 -8.67
C THR A 30 11.85 5.62 -8.38
N ARG A 31 13.11 6.09 -8.41
CA ARG A 31 14.27 5.25 -8.11
C ARG A 31 14.24 4.77 -6.66
N ASP A 32 13.98 3.49 -6.47
CA ASP A 32 14.04 2.76 -5.21
C ASP A 32 14.70 1.40 -5.50
N SER A 33 15.45 0.84 -4.55
CA SER A 33 16.13 -0.46 -4.73
C SER A 33 15.28 -1.65 -4.27
N ARG A 34 14.12 -1.41 -3.67
CA ARG A 34 13.22 -2.45 -3.17
C ARG A 34 12.38 -3.05 -4.28
N ASN A 35 12.09 -4.34 -4.16
CA ASN A 35 11.16 -5.03 -5.05
C ASN A 35 9.72 -4.57 -4.79
N TRP A 36 8.81 -4.87 -5.71
CA TRP A 36 7.40 -4.56 -5.56
C TRP A 36 6.55 -5.80 -5.32
N VAL A 37 5.61 -5.68 -4.39
CA VAL A 37 4.43 -6.53 -4.30
C VAL A 37 3.24 -5.68 -4.72
N VAL A 38 2.74 -5.93 -5.92
CA VAL A 38 1.59 -5.22 -6.48
C VAL A 38 0.37 -6.12 -6.37
N MET A 39 -0.65 -5.70 -5.62
CA MET A 39 -1.95 -6.37 -5.67
C MET A 39 -2.80 -5.76 -6.78
N VAL A 40 -3.07 -6.55 -7.81
CA VAL A 40 -4.10 -6.23 -8.80
C VAL A 40 -5.47 -6.40 -8.15
N THR A 41 -6.25 -5.33 -8.13
CA THR A 41 -7.53 -5.23 -7.44
C THR A 41 -8.62 -4.65 -8.35
N GLN A 42 -9.87 -4.67 -7.89
CA GLN A 42 -10.99 -4.00 -8.54
C GLN A 42 -12.04 -3.57 -7.51
N PRO A 43 -12.96 -2.63 -7.86
CA PRO A 43 -14.04 -2.24 -6.98
C PRO A 43 -14.90 -3.45 -6.59
N THR A 44 -15.45 -3.44 -5.37
CA THR A 44 -16.36 -4.48 -4.86
C THR A 44 -15.79 -5.91 -4.86
N CYS A 45 -14.47 -6.08 -4.81
CA CYS A 45 -13.81 -7.38 -4.73
C CYS A 45 -13.63 -7.86 -3.27
N SER A 46 -14.52 -8.75 -2.79
CA SER A 46 -14.44 -9.29 -1.42
C SER A 46 -13.16 -10.09 -1.14
N PHE A 47 -12.66 -10.84 -2.13
CA PHE A 47 -11.40 -11.58 -2.01
C PHE A 47 -10.18 -10.66 -1.93
N CYS A 48 -10.22 -9.50 -2.59
CA CYS A 48 -9.16 -8.50 -2.52
C CYS A 48 -9.10 -7.89 -1.12
N THR A 49 -10.26 -7.51 -0.55
CA THR A 49 -10.36 -7.05 0.84
C THR A 49 -9.86 -8.10 1.83
N ARG A 50 -10.20 -9.38 1.59
CA ARG A 50 -9.77 -10.48 2.44
C ARG A 50 -8.25 -10.67 2.41
N LEU A 51 -7.65 -10.71 1.22
CA LEU A 51 -6.20 -10.84 1.05
C LEU A 51 -5.45 -9.68 1.73
N GLU A 52 -5.96 -8.47 1.55
CA GLU A 52 -5.39 -7.27 2.17
C GLU A 52 -5.42 -7.36 3.71
N ASN A 53 -6.60 -7.62 4.30
CA ASN A 53 -6.78 -7.59 5.76
C ASN A 53 -6.12 -8.77 6.47
N GLU A 54 -6.18 -9.97 5.89
CA GLU A 54 -5.70 -11.20 6.55
C GLU A 54 -4.20 -11.42 6.32
N ILE A 55 -3.61 -10.90 5.24
CA ILE A 55 -2.24 -11.23 4.82
C ILE A 55 -1.38 -9.98 4.64
N LEU A 56 -1.69 -9.10 3.68
CA LEU A 56 -0.77 -8.05 3.27
C LEU A 56 -0.61 -6.96 4.34
N GLN A 57 -1.70 -6.53 4.97
CA GLN A 57 -1.65 -5.53 6.04
C GLN A 57 -0.87 -6.04 7.28
N PRO A 58 -1.14 -7.25 7.83
CA PRO A 58 -0.31 -7.82 8.90
C PRO A 58 1.16 -7.96 8.51
N LEU A 59 1.44 -8.33 7.25
CA LEU A 59 2.81 -8.46 6.76
C LEU A 59 3.55 -7.12 6.75
N ARG A 60 2.89 -6.04 6.30
CA ARG A 60 3.44 -4.67 6.38
C ARG A 60 3.62 -4.23 7.82
N ALA A 61 2.63 -4.47 8.69
CA ALA A 61 2.68 -4.12 10.11
C ALA A 61 3.82 -4.81 10.86
N SER A 62 4.24 -6.01 10.41
CA SER A 62 5.35 -6.74 11.02
C SER A 62 6.73 -6.08 10.83
N GLY A 63 6.88 -5.19 9.84
CA GLY A 63 8.16 -4.58 9.47
C GLY A 63 9.17 -5.54 8.82
N GLN A 64 8.85 -6.84 8.70
CA GLN A 64 9.80 -7.87 8.22
C GLN A 64 10.43 -7.55 6.85
N PHE A 65 9.69 -6.85 5.98
CA PHE A 65 10.09 -6.54 4.61
C PHE A 65 10.22 -5.05 4.31
N GLU A 66 10.18 -4.17 5.32
CA GLU A 66 10.13 -2.70 5.12
C GLU A 66 11.28 -2.16 4.24
N HIS A 67 12.46 -2.79 4.34
CA HIS A 67 13.68 -2.43 3.60
C HIS A 67 13.89 -3.25 2.31
N GLN A 68 12.99 -4.18 1.98
CA GLN A 68 13.15 -5.12 0.87
C GLN A 68 12.04 -4.99 -0.17
N VAL A 69 10.82 -4.63 0.28
CA VAL A 69 9.61 -4.66 -0.54
C VAL A 69 8.79 -3.40 -0.34
N ARG A 70 8.26 -2.88 -1.44
CA ARG A 70 7.19 -1.88 -1.49
C ARG A 70 5.87 -2.55 -1.80
N PHE A 71 4.82 -2.17 -1.10
CA PHE A 71 3.50 -2.77 -1.28
C PHE A 71 2.55 -1.72 -1.85
N THR A 72 1.95 -2.02 -3.00
CA THR A 72 1.01 -1.12 -3.66
C THR A 72 -0.14 -1.89 -4.29
N THR A 73 -1.12 -1.17 -4.81
CA THR A 73 -2.26 -1.72 -5.52
C THR A 73 -2.39 -1.10 -6.90
N VAL A 74 -2.88 -1.90 -7.84
CA VAL A 74 -3.27 -1.44 -9.18
C VAL A 74 -4.72 -1.85 -9.41
N ASP A 75 -5.60 -0.87 -9.54
CA ASP A 75 -7.03 -1.08 -9.78
C ASP A 75 -7.33 -1.22 -11.27
N ILE A 76 -7.81 -2.40 -11.68
CA ILE A 76 -8.19 -2.71 -13.08
C ILE A 76 -9.67 -2.50 -13.36
N GLY A 77 -10.47 -2.02 -12.40
CA GLY A 77 -11.87 -1.67 -12.58
C GLY A 77 -12.10 -0.42 -13.43
N ALA A 78 -11.07 0.41 -13.62
CA ALA A 78 -11.07 1.55 -14.53
C ALA A 78 -9.66 1.77 -15.10
N ALA A 79 -9.57 2.30 -16.33
CA ALA A 79 -8.31 2.64 -16.98
C ALA A 79 -7.73 3.95 -16.42
N SER A 80 -7.26 3.93 -15.17
CA SER A 80 -6.69 5.10 -14.51
C SER A 80 -5.28 5.40 -15.05
N PRO A 81 -4.89 6.68 -15.24
CA PRO A 81 -3.54 7.03 -15.65
C PRO A 81 -2.49 6.51 -14.68
N LEU A 82 -1.40 5.97 -15.21
CA LEU A 82 -0.28 5.43 -14.44
C LEU A 82 1.04 5.76 -15.17
N VAL A 83 2.13 5.91 -14.40
CA VAL A 83 3.48 6.04 -14.95
C VAL A 83 4.24 4.76 -14.65
N ASP A 84 4.77 4.13 -15.69
CA ASP A 84 5.44 2.83 -15.63
C ASP A 84 6.91 2.95 -15.19
N PHE A 85 7.60 1.82 -14.99
CA PHE A 85 9.00 1.75 -14.56
C PHE A 85 9.96 2.52 -15.47
N ASP A 86 9.70 2.51 -16.79
CA ASP A 86 10.50 3.24 -17.79
C ASP A 86 10.13 4.73 -17.91
N GLY A 87 9.20 5.22 -17.09
CA GLY A 87 8.69 6.59 -17.13
C GLY A 87 7.65 6.84 -18.22
N SER A 88 7.27 5.81 -18.99
CA SER A 88 6.21 5.92 -19.98
C SER A 88 4.84 6.08 -19.31
N ARG A 89 3.93 6.76 -20.01
CA ARG A 89 2.52 6.88 -19.58
C ARG A 89 1.76 5.65 -20.04
N THR A 90 1.04 5.04 -19.12
CA THR A 90 0.19 3.87 -19.35
C THR A 90 -1.13 4.04 -18.59
N THR A 91 -1.91 2.97 -18.50
CA THR A 91 -3.06 2.88 -17.61
C THR A 91 -2.90 1.69 -16.67
N THR A 92 -3.61 1.70 -15.54
CA THR A 92 -3.63 0.57 -14.59
C THR A 92 -3.99 -0.77 -15.26
N ILE A 93 -4.95 -0.75 -16.20
CA ILE A 93 -5.34 -1.93 -16.98
C ILE A 93 -4.21 -2.41 -17.90
N GLN A 94 -3.58 -1.50 -18.66
CA GLN A 94 -2.49 -1.85 -19.58
C GLN A 94 -1.23 -2.33 -18.83
N PHE A 95 -0.96 -1.75 -17.67
CA PHE A 95 0.11 -2.20 -16.78
C PHE A 95 -0.14 -3.64 -16.30
N ALA A 96 -1.34 -3.92 -15.76
CA ALA A 96 -1.68 -5.25 -15.28
C ALA A 96 -1.72 -6.30 -16.41
N ASP A 97 -2.21 -5.93 -17.59
CA ASP A 97 -2.26 -6.78 -18.79
C ASP A 97 -0.87 -7.29 -19.21
N ARG A 98 0.16 -6.43 -19.17
CA ARG A 98 1.55 -6.82 -19.47
C ARG A 98 2.04 -7.99 -18.62
N TYR A 99 1.60 -8.03 -17.36
CA TYR A 99 1.96 -9.09 -16.40
C TYR A 99 0.89 -10.18 -16.29
N GLN A 100 -0.07 -10.22 -17.22
CA GLN A 100 -1.17 -11.18 -17.24
C GLN A 100 -2.08 -11.14 -15.98
N GLY A 101 -2.13 -9.98 -15.31
CA GLY A 101 -2.94 -9.71 -14.13
C GLY A 101 -4.42 -9.47 -14.45
N PHE A 102 -5.08 -10.42 -15.10
CA PHE A 102 -6.47 -10.25 -15.56
C PHE A 102 -7.54 -10.51 -14.50
N GLY A 103 -7.20 -11.28 -13.46
CA GLY A 103 -8.12 -11.66 -12.39
C GLY A 103 -7.76 -10.97 -11.08
N THR A 104 -8.76 -10.77 -10.22
CA THR A 104 -8.57 -10.15 -8.91
C THR A 104 -8.96 -11.08 -7.77
N PRO A 105 -8.18 -11.18 -6.68
CA PRO A 105 -6.86 -10.57 -6.52
C PRO A 105 -5.77 -11.35 -7.28
N THR A 106 -4.79 -10.64 -7.82
CA THR A 106 -3.51 -11.22 -8.30
C THR A 106 -2.35 -10.49 -7.61
N LEU A 107 -1.34 -11.22 -7.14
CA LEU A 107 -0.10 -10.65 -6.63
C LEU A 107 0.99 -10.73 -7.69
N LEU A 108 1.54 -9.58 -8.05
CA LEU A 108 2.73 -9.48 -8.89
C LEU A 108 3.94 -9.22 -8.00
N PHE A 109 5.01 -9.97 -8.21
CA PHE A 109 6.30 -9.80 -7.54
C PHE A 109 7.30 -9.30 -8.58
N LEU A 110 7.59 -8.00 -8.56
CA LEU A 110 8.34 -7.32 -9.60
C LEU A 110 9.68 -6.85 -9.04
N SER A 111 10.72 -6.81 -9.88
CA SER A 111 12.00 -6.19 -9.49
C SER A 111 11.83 -4.66 -9.44
N PRO A 112 12.85 -3.90 -8.99
CA PRO A 112 12.82 -2.45 -9.06
C PRO A 112 12.64 -1.89 -10.48
N GLU A 113 12.91 -2.70 -11.51
CA GLU A 113 12.85 -2.33 -12.93
C GLU A 113 11.60 -2.85 -13.66
N GLY A 114 10.73 -3.61 -12.98
CA GLY A 114 9.55 -4.26 -13.57
C GLY A 114 9.74 -5.75 -13.80
#